data_AF-A0A355TU85-F1
#
_entry.id   AF-A0A355TU85-F1
#
_cell.length_a   1.000
_cell.length_b   1.000
_cell.length_c   1.000
_cell.angle_alpha   90.00
_cell.angle_beta   90.00
_cell.angle_gamma   90.00
#
_symmetry.space_group_name_H-M   'P 1'
#
loop_
_entity.id
_entity.type
_entity.pdbx_description
1 polymer ?
#
loop_
_entity_poly.entity_id
_entity_poly.type
_entity_poly.pdbx_seq_one_letter_code
_entity_poly.pdbx_strand_id
1 'polypeptide(L)'
;MFEKNVNIYDVKEIRTRTTVYFGVGAIDKMVDIAKVLKSKGVDKVIVMSGHRAYKLTGAWDHVEKALKDAGIGYINYDKVTPNPTTHHVNEAAQMAREFGAKAVIAIGGGSPTDAGKSVAILLEYPDKTANDIYEFTFTPEKAAPIVSINLTHGTGT
;
A
#
# COMPACT_ATOMS: atom_id res chain seq x y z
N MET A 1 -1.02 -15.70 32.71
CA MET A 1 -2.49 -15.71 32.62
C MET A 1 -2.87 -14.49 31.81
N PHE A 2 -3.15 -14.63 30.51
CA PHE A 2 -3.60 -13.49 29.69
C PHE A 2 -4.92 -12.98 30.28
N GLU A 3 -4.97 -11.70 30.64
CA GLU A 3 -6.15 -11.11 31.23
C GLU A 3 -7.36 -11.30 30.30
N LYS A 4 -8.44 -11.88 30.83
CA LYS A 4 -9.67 -12.21 30.10
C LYS A 4 -10.50 -10.98 29.67
N ASN A 5 -9.97 -9.76 29.84
CA ASN A 5 -10.71 -8.51 29.72
C ASN A 5 -10.29 -7.63 28.53
N VAL A 6 -9.47 -8.14 27.60
CA VAL A 6 -9.14 -7.38 26.38
C VAL A 6 -10.32 -7.42 25.40
N ASN A 7 -10.97 -6.28 25.20
CA ASN A 7 -11.98 -6.14 24.15
C ASN A 7 -11.30 -6.19 22.77
N ILE A 8 -11.51 -7.29 22.03
CA ILE A 8 -10.89 -7.51 20.71
C ILE A 8 -11.36 -6.54 19.61
N TYR A 9 -12.44 -5.80 19.86
CA TYR A 9 -12.99 -4.79 18.96
C TYR A 9 -12.46 -3.37 19.27
N ASP A 10 -11.71 -3.21 20.35
CA ASP A 10 -11.09 -1.93 20.72
C ASP A 10 -9.81 -1.73 19.88
N VAL A 11 -9.96 -1.02 18.75
CA VAL A 11 -8.86 -0.72 17.84
C VAL A 11 -7.90 0.27 18.49
N LYS A 12 -6.62 -0.09 18.52
CA LYS A 12 -5.54 0.77 19.04
C LYS A 12 -4.81 1.47 17.90
N GLU A 13 -4.49 2.74 18.13
CA GLU A 13 -3.62 3.53 17.27
C GLU A 13 -2.25 3.66 17.92
N ILE A 14 -1.22 3.22 17.20
CA ILE A 14 0.18 3.32 17.64
C ILE A 14 0.90 4.25 16.66
N ARG A 15 1.40 5.38 17.16
CA ARG A 15 2.13 6.36 16.36
C ARG A 15 3.63 6.12 16.49
N THR A 16 4.22 5.51 15.47
CA THR A 16 5.67 5.51 15.23
C THR A 16 5.95 6.37 13.99
N ARG A 17 7.13 6.27 13.34
CA ARG A 17 7.32 6.87 12.00
C ARG A 17 6.21 6.44 11.03
N THR A 18 5.70 5.21 11.20
CA THR A 18 4.49 4.70 10.57
C THR A 18 3.35 4.73 11.58
N THR A 19 2.19 5.24 11.17
CA THR A 19 0.94 5.11 11.97
C THR A 19 0.36 3.73 11.72
N VAL A 20 0.15 2.97 12.79
CA VAL A 20 -0.39 1.60 12.72
C VAL A 20 -1.76 1.55 13.37
N TYR A 21 -2.73 1.02 12.62
CA TYR A 21 -4.05 0.64 13.12
C TYR A 21 -4.07 -0.87 13.34
N PHE A 22 -4.34 -1.30 14.56
CA PHE A 22 -4.30 -2.71 14.93
C PHE A 22 -5.57 -3.11 15.70
N GLY A 23 -6.17 -4.23 15.31
CA GLY A 23 -7.38 -4.79 15.92
C GLY A 23 -8.41 -5.27 14.90
N VAL A 24 -9.43 -5.97 15.36
CA VAL A 24 -10.58 -6.34 14.51
C VAL A 24 -11.27 -5.07 14.04
N GLY A 25 -11.55 -4.98 12.73
CA GLY A 25 -12.14 -3.77 12.12
C GLY A 25 -11.12 -2.67 11.76
N ALA A 26 -9.81 -2.88 11.96
CA ALA A 26 -8.80 -1.89 11.58
C ALA A 26 -8.85 -1.50 10.09
N ILE A 27 -9.30 -2.38 9.20
CA ILE A 27 -9.45 -2.10 7.77
C ILE A 27 -10.47 -0.97 7.49
N ASP A 28 -11.45 -0.75 8.36
CA ASP A 28 -12.44 0.33 8.22
C ASP A 28 -11.79 1.71 8.34
N LYS A 29 -10.58 1.80 8.89
CA LYS A 29 -9.76 3.02 8.87
C LYS A 29 -9.33 3.46 7.49
N MET A 30 -9.53 2.65 6.45
CA MET A 30 -9.36 3.10 5.08
C MET A 30 -10.24 4.31 4.72
N VAL A 31 -11.40 4.46 5.35
CA VAL A 31 -12.25 5.66 5.16
C VAL A 31 -11.52 6.92 5.66
N ASP A 32 -10.89 6.86 6.82
CA ASP A 32 -10.15 7.97 7.41
C ASP A 32 -8.86 8.23 6.61
N ILE A 33 -8.13 7.17 6.23
CA ILE A 33 -6.91 7.24 5.42
C ILE A 33 -7.19 7.87 4.05
N ALA A 34 -8.27 7.46 3.37
CA ALA A 34 -8.65 8.03 2.07
C ALA A 34 -8.96 9.54 2.17
N LYS A 35 -9.63 9.98 3.25
CA LYS A 35 -9.85 11.42 3.49
C LYS A 35 -8.53 12.18 3.67
N VAL A 36 -7.57 11.62 4.41
CA VAL A 36 -6.24 12.20 4.60
C VAL A 36 -5.44 12.26 3.29
N LEU A 37 -5.51 11.22 2.46
CA LEU A 37 -4.91 11.23 1.13
C LEU A 37 -5.52 12.34 0.27
N LYS A 38 -6.86 12.43 0.23
CA LYS A 38 -7.58 13.46 -0.53
C LYS A 38 -7.22 14.86 -0.07
N SER A 39 -7.16 15.11 1.24
CA SER A 39 -6.79 16.43 1.79
C SER A 39 -5.34 16.83 1.47
N LYS A 40 -4.48 15.87 1.14
CA LYS A 40 -3.10 16.09 0.67
C LYS A 40 -2.98 16.21 -0.85
N GLY A 41 -4.10 16.28 -1.58
CA GLY A 41 -4.10 16.41 -3.04
C GLY A 41 -3.86 15.10 -3.80
N VAL A 42 -3.95 13.95 -3.13
CA VAL A 42 -3.93 12.63 -3.77
C VAL A 42 -5.33 12.35 -4.33
N ASP A 43 -5.44 12.42 -5.64
CA ASP A 43 -6.66 12.18 -6.42
C ASP A 43 -6.63 10.85 -7.18
N LYS A 44 -5.46 10.25 -7.32
CA LYS A 44 -5.26 8.95 -7.96
C LYS A 44 -4.23 8.10 -7.23
N VAL A 45 -4.46 6.79 -7.14
CA VAL A 45 -3.54 5.83 -6.51
C VAL A 45 -3.29 4.62 -7.40
N ILE A 46 -2.15 3.97 -7.22
CA ILE A 46 -1.93 2.61 -7.70
C ILE A 46 -2.09 1.63 -6.53
N VAL A 47 -2.85 0.58 -6.75
CA VAL A 47 -2.96 -0.55 -5.82
C VAL A 47 -1.99 -1.64 -6.27
N MET A 48 -1.26 -2.21 -5.33
CA MET A 48 -0.31 -3.31 -5.53
C MET A 48 -0.84 -4.55 -4.82
N SER A 49 -1.11 -5.63 -5.55
CA SER A 49 -1.60 -6.87 -4.96
C SER A 49 -1.05 -8.11 -5.66
N GLY A 50 -1.22 -9.26 -5.02
CA GLY A 50 -1.16 -10.54 -5.73
C GLY A 50 -2.45 -10.83 -6.50
N HIS A 51 -2.50 -11.97 -7.19
CA HIS A 51 -3.60 -12.29 -8.12
C HIS A 51 -5.00 -12.34 -7.51
N ARG A 52 -5.16 -12.94 -6.32
CA ARG A 52 -6.49 -13.30 -5.80
C ARG A 52 -6.76 -12.91 -4.36
N ALA A 53 -5.74 -12.95 -3.50
CA ALA A 53 -5.92 -12.84 -2.05
C ALA A 53 -6.65 -11.55 -1.64
N TYR A 54 -6.30 -10.41 -2.23
CA TYR A 54 -6.91 -9.11 -1.92
C TYR A 54 -8.44 -9.09 -2.08
N LYS A 55 -8.98 -9.83 -3.04
CA LYS A 55 -10.42 -10.00 -3.25
C LYS A 55 -11.00 -11.09 -2.36
N LEU A 56 -10.35 -12.24 -2.27
CA LEU A 56 -10.87 -13.40 -1.52
C LEU A 56 -11.02 -13.12 -0.02
N THR A 57 -10.21 -12.23 0.56
CA THR A 57 -10.30 -11.84 1.97
C THR A 57 -11.34 -10.74 2.23
N GLY A 58 -11.98 -10.18 1.19
CA GLY A 58 -12.85 -9.01 1.30
C GLY A 58 -12.11 -7.69 1.49
N ALA A 59 -10.78 -7.69 1.60
CA ALA A 59 -10.02 -6.46 1.82
C ALA A 59 -10.20 -5.43 0.71
N TRP A 60 -10.31 -5.90 -0.53
CA TRP A 60 -10.60 -5.06 -1.69
C TRP A 60 -11.87 -4.25 -1.53
N ASP A 61 -12.95 -4.84 -1.00
CA ASP A 61 -14.26 -4.18 -0.94
C ASP A 61 -14.22 -2.95 -0.02
N HIS A 62 -13.50 -3.04 1.11
CA HIS A 62 -13.29 -1.91 2.01
C HIS A 62 -12.44 -0.81 1.36
N VAL A 63 -11.37 -1.19 0.66
CA VAL A 63 -10.46 -0.24 -0.01
C VAL A 63 -11.15 0.47 -1.16
N GLU A 64 -11.78 -0.29 -2.06
CA GLU A 64 -12.49 0.23 -3.22
C GLU A 64 -13.61 1.18 -2.80
N LYS A 65 -14.39 0.79 -1.79
CA LYS A 65 -15.44 1.65 -1.23
C LYS A 65 -14.88 2.94 -0.68
N ALA A 66 -13.83 2.89 0.15
CA ALA A 66 -13.23 4.08 0.74
C ALA A 66 -12.66 5.04 -0.32
N LEU A 67 -12.02 4.52 -1.37
CA LEU A 67 -11.50 5.33 -2.47
C LEU A 67 -12.63 5.98 -3.28
N LYS A 68 -13.70 5.22 -3.60
CA LYS A 68 -14.88 5.75 -4.30
C LYS A 68 -15.56 6.86 -3.50
N ASP A 69 -15.82 6.62 -2.21
CA ASP A 69 -16.46 7.59 -1.32
C ASP A 69 -15.63 8.88 -1.17
N ALA A 70 -14.30 8.79 -1.24
CA ALA A 70 -13.39 9.94 -1.22
C ALA A 70 -13.16 10.60 -2.59
N GLY A 71 -13.71 10.04 -3.67
CA GLY A 71 -13.47 10.51 -5.04
C GLY A 71 -11.99 10.41 -5.44
N ILE A 72 -11.33 9.30 -5.10
CA ILE A 72 -9.96 8.97 -5.49
C ILE A 72 -10.01 7.89 -6.58
N GLY A 73 -9.46 8.18 -7.75
CA GLY A 73 -9.31 7.20 -8.82
C GLY A 73 -8.24 6.17 -8.50
N TYR A 74 -8.36 4.96 -9.04
CA TYR A 74 -7.36 3.92 -8.82
C TYR A 74 -7.17 3.04 -10.04
N ILE A 75 -5.97 2.47 -10.13
CA ILE A 75 -5.65 1.29 -10.94
C ILE A 75 -5.08 0.21 -10.02
N ASN A 76 -5.19 -1.06 -10.40
CA ASN A 76 -4.61 -2.16 -9.63
C ASN A 76 -3.59 -2.94 -10.47
N TYR A 77 -2.40 -3.13 -9.92
CA TYR A 77 -1.39 -4.05 -10.40
C TYR A 77 -1.45 -5.32 -9.55
N ASP A 78 -2.17 -6.33 -10.03
CA ASP A 78 -2.43 -7.60 -9.33
C ASP A 78 -1.49 -8.74 -9.75
N LYS A 79 -0.40 -8.39 -10.43
CA LYS A 79 0.60 -9.34 -10.95
C LYS A 79 1.77 -9.58 -9.98
N VAL A 80 1.74 -9.02 -8.77
CA VAL A 80 2.85 -9.24 -7.81
C VAL A 80 2.93 -10.71 -7.39
N THR A 81 4.07 -11.33 -7.65
CA THR A 81 4.38 -12.70 -7.23
C THR A 81 5.20 -12.71 -5.94
N PRO A 82 5.30 -13.85 -5.23
CA PRO A 82 6.34 -14.06 -4.23
C PRO A 82 7.72 -13.74 -4.83
N ASN A 83 8.59 -13.10 -4.04
CA ASN A 83 9.91 -12.60 -4.48
C ASN A 83 9.81 -11.75 -5.76
N PRO A 84 9.15 -10.58 -5.69
CA PRO A 84 8.90 -9.75 -6.86
C PRO A 84 10.21 -9.28 -7.49
N THR A 85 10.22 -9.21 -8.81
CA THR A 85 11.39 -8.78 -9.59
C THR A 85 11.35 -7.27 -9.86
N THR A 86 12.49 -6.71 -10.28
CA THR A 86 12.56 -5.33 -10.76
C THR A 86 11.65 -5.07 -11.96
N HIS A 87 11.39 -6.08 -12.79
CA HIS A 87 10.43 -6.00 -13.89
C HIS A 87 9.01 -5.66 -13.38
N HIS A 88 8.52 -6.37 -12.37
CA HIS A 88 7.19 -6.09 -11.81
C HIS A 88 7.09 -4.66 -11.26
N VAL A 89 8.14 -4.20 -10.57
CA VAL A 89 8.21 -2.84 -10.01
C VAL A 89 8.25 -1.79 -11.12
N ASN A 90 9.06 -1.98 -12.15
CA ASN A 90 9.17 -1.06 -13.28
C ASN A 90 7.87 -0.96 -14.07
N GLU A 91 7.22 -2.09 -14.35
CA GLU A 91 5.92 -2.16 -15.04
C GLU A 91 4.84 -1.41 -14.24
N ALA A 92 4.75 -1.69 -12.94
CA ALA A 92 3.79 -1.01 -12.06
C ALA A 92 4.07 0.49 -11.94
N ALA A 93 5.34 0.90 -11.82
CA ALA A 93 5.73 2.31 -11.76
C ALA A 93 5.40 3.05 -13.08
N GLN A 94 5.60 2.40 -14.23
CA GLN A 94 5.19 2.96 -15.51
C GLN A 94 3.67 3.15 -15.57
N MET A 95 2.88 2.11 -15.26
CA MET A 95 1.42 2.20 -15.22
C MET A 95 0.94 3.29 -14.26
N ALA A 96 1.57 3.41 -13.09
CA ALA A 96 1.25 4.41 -12.08
C ALA A 96 1.49 5.85 -12.62
N ARG A 97 2.63 6.08 -13.28
CA ARG A 97 2.96 7.39 -13.87
C ARG A 97 2.01 7.75 -15.01
N GLU A 98 1.74 6.82 -15.92
CA GLU A 98 0.81 7.03 -17.05
C GLU A 98 -0.61 7.35 -16.57
N PHE A 99 -1.07 6.69 -15.50
CA PHE A 99 -2.35 6.98 -14.88
C PHE A 99 -2.36 8.32 -14.11
N GLY A 100 -1.20 8.79 -13.66
CA GLY A 100 -1.03 9.96 -12.80
C GLY A 100 -1.27 9.65 -11.33
N ALA A 101 -0.96 8.43 -10.88
CA ALA A 101 -1.04 8.05 -9.47
C ALA A 101 -0.04 8.84 -8.62
N LYS A 102 -0.48 9.26 -7.43
CA LYS A 102 0.32 10.07 -6.48
C LYS A 102 0.57 9.36 -5.15
N ALA A 103 0.06 8.14 -4.99
CA ALA A 103 0.28 7.29 -3.81
C ALA A 103 0.10 5.82 -4.17
N VAL A 104 0.61 4.95 -3.29
CA VAL A 104 0.56 3.50 -3.41
C VAL A 104 -0.28 2.91 -2.29
N ILE A 105 -1.14 1.93 -2.61
CA ILE A 105 -1.81 1.09 -1.62
C ILE A 105 -1.41 -0.36 -1.86
N ALA A 106 -0.74 -1.01 -0.91
CA ALA A 106 -0.39 -2.43 -1.00
C ALA A 106 -1.41 -3.28 -0.24
N ILE A 107 -1.92 -4.34 -0.88
CA ILE A 107 -2.83 -5.31 -0.24
C ILE A 107 -2.25 -6.72 -0.41
N GLY A 108 -1.87 -7.36 0.68
CA GLY A 108 -1.31 -8.71 0.66
C GLY A 108 -0.32 -8.97 1.77
N GLY A 109 0.67 -9.84 1.53
CA GLY A 109 1.77 -10.08 2.45
C GLY A 109 2.97 -9.15 2.20
N GLY A 110 4.18 -9.64 2.49
CA GLY A 110 5.41 -8.88 2.29
C GLY A 110 5.65 -8.46 0.84
N SER A 111 5.46 -9.37 -0.12
CA SER A 111 5.80 -9.11 -1.52
C SER A 111 5.08 -7.91 -2.16
N PRO A 112 3.74 -7.76 -2.08
CA PRO A 112 3.07 -6.54 -2.58
C PRO A 112 3.50 -5.26 -1.87
N THR A 113 3.79 -5.34 -0.57
CA THR A 113 4.23 -4.17 0.21
C THR A 113 5.65 -3.74 -0.18
N ASP A 114 6.59 -4.69 -0.31
CA ASP A 114 7.97 -4.42 -0.71
C ASP A 114 8.04 -3.87 -2.14
N ALA A 115 7.32 -4.49 -3.08
CA ALA A 115 7.20 -3.97 -4.44
C ALA A 115 6.56 -2.57 -4.44
N GLY A 116 5.51 -2.36 -3.63
CA GLY A 116 4.84 -1.07 -3.49
C GLY A 116 5.73 0.03 -2.95
N LYS A 117 6.64 -0.27 -2.01
CA LYS A 117 7.64 0.70 -1.53
C LYS A 117 8.56 1.16 -2.65
N SER A 118 9.02 0.23 -3.48
CA SER A 118 9.87 0.56 -4.63
C SER A 118 9.10 1.36 -5.68
N VAL A 119 7.83 1.03 -5.95
CA VAL A 119 6.97 1.85 -6.83
C VAL A 119 6.77 3.26 -6.26
N ALA A 120 6.58 3.40 -4.95
CA ALA A 120 6.44 4.70 -4.29
C ALA A 120 7.70 5.57 -4.44
N ILE A 121 8.89 4.97 -4.38
CA ILE A 121 10.15 5.65 -4.69
C ILE A 121 10.13 6.09 -6.17
N LEU A 122 9.86 5.18 -7.11
CA LEU A 122 9.92 5.48 -8.56
C LEU A 122 8.86 6.46 -9.08
N LEU A 123 7.84 6.77 -8.28
CA LEU A 123 6.92 7.89 -8.55
C LEU A 123 7.58 9.25 -8.32
N GLU A 124 8.49 9.36 -7.34
CA GLU A 124 9.23 10.59 -7.03
C GLU A 124 10.52 10.73 -7.87
N TYR A 125 11.01 9.63 -8.45
CA TYR A 125 12.21 9.58 -9.28
C TYR A 125 11.89 8.99 -10.67
N PRO A 126 11.21 9.75 -11.55
CA PRO A 126 10.71 9.24 -12.84
C PRO A 126 11.82 8.88 -13.85
N ASP A 127 13.05 9.36 -13.63
CA ASP A 127 14.25 9.03 -14.42
C ASP A 127 14.98 7.77 -13.93
N LYS A 128 14.50 7.13 -12.86
CA LYS A 128 15.11 5.93 -12.25
C LYS A 128 14.29 4.69 -12.50
N THR A 129 14.94 3.55 -12.29
CA THR A 129 14.37 2.22 -12.37
C THR A 129 14.53 1.47 -11.05
N ALA A 130 13.82 0.35 -10.91
CA ALA A 130 13.99 -0.53 -9.76
C ALA A 130 15.42 -1.09 -9.67
N ASN A 131 16.09 -1.31 -10.80
CA ASN A 131 17.50 -1.69 -10.82
C ASN A 131 18.37 -0.65 -10.14
N ASP A 132 18.16 0.64 -10.42
CA ASP A 132 18.90 1.72 -9.77
C ASP A 132 18.79 1.71 -8.23
N ILE A 133 17.62 1.32 -7.71
CA ILE A 133 17.38 1.18 -6.27
C ILE A 133 18.19 0.00 -5.71
N TYR A 134 18.11 -1.18 -6.33
CA TYR A 134 18.70 -2.41 -5.80
C TYR A 134 20.19 -2.58 -6.12
N GLU A 135 20.70 -1.86 -7.12
CA GLU A 135 22.13 -1.75 -7.46
C GLU A 135 22.79 -0.56 -6.75
N PHE A 136 22.03 0.20 -5.94
CA PHE A 136 22.51 1.34 -5.16
C PHE A 136 23.16 2.43 -6.02
N THR A 137 22.68 2.64 -7.25
CA THR A 137 23.20 3.68 -8.15
C THR A 137 22.78 5.09 -7.70
N PHE A 138 21.79 5.18 -6.80
CA PHE A 138 21.40 6.40 -6.10
C PHE A 138 20.81 6.08 -4.72
N THR A 139 20.68 7.10 -3.87
CA THR A 139 20.00 7.01 -2.58
C THR A 139 18.64 7.71 -2.65
N PRO A 140 17.52 6.98 -2.50
CA PRO A 140 16.20 7.59 -2.39
C PRO A 140 16.06 8.40 -1.10
N GLU A 141 15.71 9.68 -1.22
CA GLU A 141 15.42 10.57 -0.07
C GLU A 141 13.91 10.79 0.13
N LYS A 142 13.11 10.48 -0.89
CA LYS A 142 11.66 10.66 -0.91
C LYS A 142 10.96 9.42 -1.45
N ALA A 143 9.68 9.30 -1.12
CA ALA A 143 8.77 8.35 -1.73
C ALA A 143 7.35 8.93 -1.67
N ALA A 144 6.53 8.57 -2.64
CA ALA A 144 5.11 8.85 -2.59
C ALA A 144 4.48 8.21 -1.33
N PRO A 145 3.37 8.75 -0.79
CA PRO A 145 2.66 8.12 0.31
C PRO A 145 2.33 6.66 0.02
N ILE A 146 2.54 5.78 1.00
CA ILE A 146 2.20 4.36 0.91
C ILE A 146 1.30 3.95 2.08
N VAL A 147 0.28 3.16 1.76
CA VAL A 147 -0.60 2.49 2.74
C VAL A 147 -0.44 0.99 2.55
N SER A 148 -0.24 0.24 3.64
CA SER A 148 -0.17 -1.22 3.58
C SER A 148 -1.32 -1.86 4.35
N ILE A 149 -2.00 -2.80 3.70
CA ILE A 149 -3.06 -3.63 4.25
C ILE A 149 -2.54 -5.07 4.25
N ASN A 150 -2.07 -5.47 5.41
CA ASN A 150 -1.43 -6.77 5.56
C ASN A 150 -2.49 -7.88 5.70
N LEU A 151 -2.35 -8.93 4.88
CA LEU A 151 -3.20 -10.12 4.89
C LEU A 151 -2.48 -11.35 5.50
N THR A 152 -1.20 -11.22 5.87
CA THR A 152 -0.42 -12.31 6.47
C THR A 152 0.32 -11.84 7.73
N HIS A 153 0.44 -12.73 8.71
CA HIS A 153 1.19 -12.48 9.94
C HIS A 153 2.68 -12.79 9.72
N GLY A 154 3.28 -12.08 8.77
CA GLY A 154 4.58 -12.35 8.17
C GLY A 154 5.66 -11.30 8.47
N THR A 155 6.30 -10.79 7.43
CA THR A 155 7.62 -10.12 7.43
C THR A 155 7.78 -8.85 8.28
N GLY A 156 6.69 -8.24 8.76
CA GLY A 156 6.74 -6.96 9.47
C GLY A 156 7.25 -5.79 8.62
N THR A 157 7.17 -5.91 7.29
CA THR A 157 7.58 -4.87 6.33
C THR A 157 6.70 -3.63 6.40
#